data_AF-A0A629HHC9-F1
#
_entry.id   AF-A0A629HHC9-F1
#
_cell.length_a   1.000
_cell.length_b   1.000
_cell.length_c   1.000
_cell.angle_alpha   90.00
_cell.angle_beta   90.00
_cell.angle_gamma   90.00
#
_symmetry.space_group_name_H-M   'P 1'
#
loop_
_entity.id
_entity.type
_entity.pdbx_description
1 polymer ?
#
loop_
_entity_poly.entity_id
_entity_poly.type
_entity_poly.pdbx_seq_one_letter_code
_entity_poly.pdbx_strand_id
1 'polypeptide(L)'
;MSTHEHPVRQLLWCALTALRTAQEEHHIHSEARLRRYLREWLQGAAKLHQFRSIPEEIMTLKRLLDEDRHVSIISTLNALFMSSVSADNCDLFRFRAALSAISRKGWRCGVCPWPEQVFSETITQACTGRESLLQLTRTEECFSSTGKMTAPVTLQLIFPLDNDNTTAEDLFSNERFQVVHGRENQYGIAGTEILVRTLFLGLPSLPEELWALHQSPLMSDFRMSEEKASVIH
;
A
#
# COMPACT_ATOMS: atom_id res chain seq x y z
N MET A 1 8.75 8.75 -21.09
CA MET A 1 8.44 8.81 -19.65
C MET A 1 6.95 8.50 -19.48
N SER A 2 6.58 7.23 -19.42
CA SER A 2 5.19 6.80 -19.21
C SER A 2 4.96 6.60 -17.72
N THR A 3 4.38 7.60 -17.07
CA THR A 3 3.72 7.40 -15.78
C THR A 3 2.65 6.34 -16.00
N HIS A 4 2.85 5.13 -15.47
CA HIS A 4 1.83 4.08 -15.52
C HIS A 4 0.64 4.53 -14.68
N GLU A 5 -0.32 5.19 -15.33
CA GLU A 5 -1.59 5.55 -14.73
C GLU A 5 -2.33 4.27 -14.33
N HIS A 6 -2.83 4.21 -13.09
CA HIS A 6 -3.49 3.02 -12.56
C HIS A 6 -4.56 2.53 -13.55
N PRO A 7 -4.58 1.25 -13.97
CA PRO A 7 -5.42 0.80 -15.09
C PRO A 7 -6.91 1.06 -14.87
N VAL A 8 -7.37 1.05 -13.61
CA VAL A 8 -8.75 1.40 -13.24
C VAL A 8 -9.03 2.90 -13.43
N ARG A 9 -8.07 3.76 -13.12
CA ARG A 9 -8.20 5.21 -13.34
C ARG A 9 -8.27 5.51 -14.84
N GLN A 10 -7.39 4.89 -15.62
CA GLN A 10 -7.43 5.00 -17.07
C GLN A 10 -8.77 4.52 -17.63
N LEU A 11 -9.32 3.42 -17.10
CA LEU A 11 -10.64 2.91 -17.48
C LEU A 11 -11.75 3.92 -17.19
N LEU A 12 -11.77 4.50 -15.97
CA LEU A 12 -12.76 5.49 -15.55
C LEU A 12 -12.68 6.76 -16.41
N TRP A 13 -11.48 7.24 -16.69
CA TRP A 13 -11.26 8.39 -17.57
C TRP A 13 -11.75 8.12 -19.01
N CYS A 14 -11.36 6.97 -19.59
CA CYS A 14 -11.82 6.58 -20.92
C CYS A 14 -13.35 6.43 -20.99
N ALA A 15 -13.98 5.86 -19.95
CA ALA A 15 -15.42 5.73 -19.87
C ALA A 15 -16.13 7.10 -19.83
N LEU A 16 -15.61 8.05 -19.04
CA LEU A 16 -16.14 9.42 -18.96
C LEU A 16 -16.00 10.15 -20.30
N THR A 17 -14.86 10.03 -20.96
CA THR A 17 -14.62 10.61 -22.29
C THR A 17 -15.58 10.01 -23.31
N ALA A 18 -15.75 8.68 -23.34
CA ALA A 18 -16.68 8.02 -24.25
C ALA A 18 -18.14 8.47 -24.04
N LEU A 19 -18.56 8.65 -22.79
CA LEU A 19 -19.90 9.19 -22.48
C LEU A 19 -20.06 10.64 -22.97
N ARG A 20 -19.04 11.48 -22.77
CA ARG A 20 -19.06 12.86 -23.25
C ARG A 20 -19.13 12.91 -24.78
N THR A 21 -18.33 12.11 -25.48
CA THR A 21 -18.40 11.98 -26.95
C THR A 21 -19.78 11.50 -27.40
N ALA A 22 -20.40 10.55 -26.70
CA ALA A 22 -21.76 10.10 -27.02
C ALA A 22 -22.83 11.20 -26.84
N GLN A 23 -22.63 12.12 -25.90
CA GLN A 23 -23.51 13.28 -25.71
C GLN A 23 -23.29 14.35 -26.80
N GLU A 24 -22.04 14.65 -27.11
CA GLU A 24 -21.65 15.74 -28.03
C GLU A 24 -21.88 15.36 -29.50
N GLU A 25 -21.46 14.16 -29.92
CA GLU A 25 -21.47 13.73 -31.32
C GLU A 25 -22.70 12.90 -31.69
N HIS A 26 -23.25 12.13 -30.74
CA HIS A 26 -24.38 11.23 -30.99
C HIS A 26 -25.69 11.71 -30.36
N HIS A 27 -25.70 12.88 -29.70
CA HIS A 27 -26.86 13.48 -29.04
C HIS A 27 -27.60 12.52 -28.08
N ILE A 28 -26.86 11.63 -27.43
CA ILE A 28 -27.41 10.66 -26.49
C ILE A 28 -27.50 11.32 -25.11
N HIS A 29 -28.67 11.83 -24.73
CA HIS A 29 -28.84 12.52 -23.44
C HIS A 29 -29.62 11.73 -22.39
N SER A 30 -30.30 10.64 -22.77
CA SER A 30 -31.06 9.85 -21.80
C SER A 30 -30.18 8.88 -21.01
N GLU A 31 -30.34 8.86 -19.69
CA GLU A 31 -29.57 7.99 -18.78
C GLU A 31 -29.63 6.51 -19.18
N ALA A 32 -30.80 6.02 -19.60
CA ALA A 32 -30.94 4.63 -20.07
C ALA A 32 -30.08 4.33 -21.30
N ARG A 33 -29.98 5.29 -22.25
CA ARG A 33 -29.15 5.12 -23.45
C ARG A 33 -27.66 5.30 -23.12
N LEU A 34 -27.30 6.22 -22.23
CA LEU A 34 -25.92 6.38 -21.76
C LEU A 34 -25.40 5.12 -21.06
N ARG A 35 -26.20 4.53 -20.18
CA ARG A 35 -25.87 3.26 -19.50
C ARG A 35 -25.74 2.09 -20.47
N ARG A 36 -26.61 2.03 -21.49
CA ARG A 36 -26.51 1.01 -22.56
C ARG A 36 -25.24 1.20 -23.39
N TYR A 37 -24.98 2.42 -23.85
CA TYR A 37 -23.79 2.77 -24.61
C TYR A 37 -22.52 2.39 -23.84
N LEU A 38 -22.44 2.76 -22.57
CA LEU A 38 -21.28 2.45 -21.73
C LEU A 38 -21.11 0.94 -21.51
N ARG A 39 -22.21 0.18 -21.40
CA ARG A 39 -22.13 -1.29 -21.27
C ARG A 39 -21.51 -1.93 -22.51
N GLU A 40 -21.93 -1.49 -23.69
CA GLU A 40 -21.38 -1.94 -24.98
C GLU A 40 -19.91 -1.51 -25.10
N TRP A 41 -19.60 -0.27 -24.71
CA TRP A 41 -18.23 0.22 -24.65
C TRP A 41 -17.33 -0.62 -23.72
N LEU A 42 -17.80 -0.94 -22.50
CA LEU A 42 -17.06 -1.77 -21.54
C LEU A 42 -16.83 -3.21 -22.04
N GLN A 43 -17.73 -3.74 -22.89
CA GLN A 43 -17.49 -5.03 -23.56
C GLN A 43 -16.35 -4.93 -24.58
N GLY A 44 -16.23 -3.82 -25.28
CA GLY A 44 -15.09 -3.52 -26.15
C GLY A 44 -13.80 -3.31 -25.35
N ALA A 45 -13.85 -2.51 -24.29
CA ALA A 45 -12.72 -2.19 -23.43
C ALA A 45 -12.08 -3.43 -22.81
N ALA A 46 -12.89 -4.42 -22.40
CA ALA A 46 -12.40 -5.69 -21.86
C ALA A 46 -11.47 -6.47 -22.81
N LYS A 47 -11.52 -6.20 -24.12
CA LYS A 47 -10.67 -6.84 -25.14
C LYS A 47 -9.37 -6.08 -25.38
N LEU A 48 -9.23 -4.86 -24.88
CA LEU A 48 -8.03 -4.05 -25.07
C LEU A 48 -6.90 -4.54 -24.16
N HIS A 49 -5.69 -4.63 -24.71
CA HIS A 49 -4.50 -5.06 -23.97
C HIS A 49 -4.27 -4.24 -22.68
N GLN A 50 -4.60 -2.96 -22.70
CA GLN A 50 -4.41 -2.04 -21.58
C GLN A 50 -5.30 -2.34 -20.36
N PHE A 51 -6.41 -3.08 -20.53
CA PHE A 51 -7.35 -3.39 -19.44
C PHE A 51 -7.41 -4.89 -19.11
N ARG A 52 -6.50 -5.69 -19.66
CA ARG A 52 -6.47 -7.15 -19.48
C ARG A 52 -6.21 -7.56 -18.02
N SER A 53 -5.56 -6.69 -17.24
CA SER A 53 -5.23 -6.91 -15.83
C SER A 53 -6.36 -6.60 -14.85
N ILE A 54 -7.49 -6.05 -15.30
CA ILE A 54 -8.58 -5.57 -14.43
C ILE A 54 -9.99 -6.09 -14.83
N PRO A 55 -10.17 -7.40 -15.05
CA PRO A 55 -11.46 -7.95 -15.49
C PRO A 55 -12.56 -7.81 -14.42
N GLU A 56 -12.21 -7.90 -13.14
CA GLU A 56 -13.15 -7.83 -12.01
C GLU A 56 -13.70 -6.41 -11.81
N GLU A 57 -12.88 -5.40 -12.02
CA GLU A 57 -13.28 -3.99 -11.93
C GLU A 57 -14.21 -3.62 -13.10
N ILE A 58 -13.95 -4.13 -14.30
CA ILE A 58 -14.87 -4.00 -15.44
C ILE A 58 -16.21 -4.67 -15.13
N MET A 59 -16.19 -5.85 -14.51
CA MET A 59 -17.41 -6.57 -14.12
C MET A 59 -18.19 -5.81 -13.04
N THR A 60 -17.49 -5.26 -12.05
CA THR A 60 -18.06 -4.44 -10.99
C THR A 60 -18.70 -3.18 -11.55
N LEU A 61 -18.02 -2.48 -12.48
CA LEU A 61 -18.59 -1.33 -13.17
C LEU A 61 -19.84 -1.72 -13.96
N LYS A 62 -19.85 -2.84 -14.68
CA LYS A 62 -21.05 -3.33 -15.39
C LYS A 62 -22.21 -3.56 -14.43
N ARG A 63 -21.96 -4.17 -13.26
CA ARG A 63 -22.98 -4.37 -12.23
C ARG A 63 -23.52 -3.03 -11.71
N LEU A 64 -22.66 -2.06 -11.48
CA LEU A 64 -23.05 -0.69 -11.09
C LEU A 64 -23.93 -0.01 -12.15
N LEU A 65 -23.79 -0.34 -13.43
CA LEU A 65 -24.70 0.17 -14.48
C LEU A 65 -26.11 -0.40 -14.37
N ASP A 66 -26.26 -1.60 -13.86
CA ASP A 66 -27.56 -2.25 -13.64
C ASP A 66 -28.24 -1.76 -12.36
N GLU A 67 -27.43 -1.41 -11.34
CA GLU A 67 -27.84 -0.86 -10.05
C GLU A 67 -28.11 0.67 -10.15
N ASP A 68 -28.95 1.18 -9.23
CA ASP A 68 -29.21 2.61 -9.02
C ASP A 68 -29.49 3.44 -10.28
N ARG A 69 -30.49 3.01 -11.07
CA ARG A 69 -30.89 3.66 -12.34
C ARG A 69 -31.37 5.11 -12.20
N HIS A 70 -31.67 5.54 -10.98
CA HIS A 70 -32.13 6.90 -10.68
C HIS A 70 -30.97 7.90 -10.48
N VAL A 71 -29.74 7.41 -10.28
CA VAL A 71 -28.54 8.24 -10.11
C VAL A 71 -27.88 8.46 -11.48
N SER A 72 -27.36 9.67 -11.73
CA SER A 72 -26.70 9.96 -13.00
C SER A 72 -25.39 9.17 -13.13
N ILE A 73 -25.25 8.40 -14.20
CA ILE A 73 -24.06 7.55 -14.39
C ILE A 73 -22.78 8.38 -14.54
N ILE A 74 -22.87 9.53 -15.21
CA ILE A 74 -21.74 10.46 -15.38
C ILE A 74 -21.29 10.99 -14.02
N SER A 75 -22.24 11.35 -13.14
CA SER A 75 -21.93 11.85 -11.81
C SER A 75 -21.26 10.76 -10.96
N THR A 76 -21.76 9.53 -11.00
CA THR A 76 -21.15 8.40 -10.29
C THR A 76 -19.74 8.10 -10.78
N LEU A 77 -19.53 8.05 -12.10
CA LEU A 77 -18.19 7.81 -12.66
C LEU A 77 -17.22 8.95 -12.36
N ASN A 78 -17.66 10.20 -12.38
CA ASN A 78 -16.85 11.34 -11.96
C ASN A 78 -16.48 11.22 -10.47
N ALA A 79 -17.44 10.86 -9.60
CA ALA A 79 -17.16 10.65 -8.18
C ALA A 79 -16.15 9.51 -7.96
N LEU A 80 -16.30 8.39 -8.67
CA LEU A 80 -15.34 7.27 -8.63
C LEU A 80 -13.97 7.69 -9.18
N PHE A 81 -13.91 8.46 -10.26
CA PHE A 81 -12.67 8.98 -10.82
C PHE A 81 -11.96 9.90 -9.83
N MET A 82 -12.66 10.90 -9.28
CA MET A 82 -12.11 11.81 -8.27
C MET A 82 -11.70 11.08 -7.00
N SER A 83 -12.44 10.04 -6.60
CA SER A 83 -12.07 9.18 -5.48
C SER A 83 -10.83 8.35 -5.79
N SER A 84 -10.67 7.84 -7.01
CA SER A 84 -9.45 7.12 -7.42
C SER A 84 -8.22 8.03 -7.44
N VAL A 85 -8.37 9.27 -7.91
CA VAL A 85 -7.31 10.28 -7.87
C VAL A 85 -6.95 10.64 -6.43
N SER A 86 -7.96 10.80 -5.57
CA SER A 86 -7.76 11.09 -4.15
C SER A 86 -7.12 9.90 -3.43
N ALA A 87 -7.51 8.68 -3.77
CA ALA A 87 -6.99 7.46 -3.16
C ALA A 87 -5.53 7.19 -3.55
N ASP A 88 -5.20 7.35 -4.83
CA ASP A 88 -3.83 7.26 -5.31
C ASP A 88 -2.94 8.42 -4.83
N ASN A 89 -3.51 9.53 -4.37
CA ASN A 89 -2.79 10.63 -3.74
C ASN A 89 -2.84 10.57 -2.20
N CYS A 90 -3.57 9.60 -1.64
CA CYS A 90 -3.67 9.40 -0.20
C CYS A 90 -2.50 8.52 0.25
N ASP A 91 -1.60 9.10 1.05
CA ASP A 91 -0.41 8.39 1.51
C ASP A 91 -0.78 7.17 2.35
N LEU A 92 -1.79 7.26 3.20
CA LEU A 92 -2.28 6.13 4.00
C LEU A 92 -2.77 4.97 3.13
N PHE A 93 -3.45 5.24 2.01
CA PHE A 93 -3.93 4.18 1.13
C PHE A 93 -2.79 3.53 0.33
N ARG A 94 -1.83 4.32 -0.15
CA ARG A 94 -0.60 3.79 -0.76
C ARG A 94 0.18 2.92 0.22
N PHE A 95 0.32 3.35 1.47
CA PHE A 95 0.96 2.57 2.52
C PHE A 95 0.25 1.23 2.76
N ARG A 96 -1.09 1.24 2.84
CA ARG A 96 -1.88 0.01 2.97
C ARG A 96 -1.81 -0.88 1.73
N ALA A 97 -1.71 -0.29 0.54
CA ALA A 97 -1.53 -1.02 -0.71
C ALA A 97 -0.19 -1.77 -0.73
N ALA A 98 0.90 -1.12 -0.30
CA ALA A 98 2.21 -1.76 -0.12
C ALA A 98 2.14 -2.92 0.88
N LEU A 99 1.57 -2.72 2.07
CA LEU A 99 1.40 -3.79 3.07
C LEU A 99 0.58 -4.97 2.52
N SER A 100 -0.45 -4.69 1.73
CA SER A 100 -1.27 -5.73 1.09
C SER A 100 -0.51 -6.47 -0.01
N ALA A 101 0.37 -5.79 -0.76
CA ALA A 101 1.26 -6.41 -1.73
C ALA A 101 2.31 -7.30 -1.06
N ILE A 102 2.90 -6.82 0.04
CA ILE A 102 3.86 -7.57 0.88
C ILE A 102 3.19 -8.84 1.43
N SER A 103 1.98 -8.71 2.00
CA SER A 103 1.21 -9.85 2.50
C SER A 103 0.90 -10.88 1.41
N ARG A 104 0.57 -10.45 0.19
CA ARG A 104 0.35 -11.34 -0.98
C ARG A 104 1.62 -12.08 -1.42
N LYS A 105 2.81 -11.55 -1.10
CA LYS A 105 4.09 -12.22 -1.34
C LYS A 105 4.43 -13.26 -0.25
N GLY A 106 3.56 -13.44 0.74
CA GLY A 106 3.71 -14.44 1.80
C GLY A 106 4.29 -13.90 3.11
N TRP A 107 4.60 -12.60 3.17
CA TRP A 107 5.09 -11.95 4.37
C TRP A 107 4.01 -11.84 5.43
N ARG A 108 4.39 -12.04 6.69
CA ARG A 108 3.50 -11.79 7.83
C ARG A 108 3.61 -10.34 8.26
N CYS A 109 2.55 -9.56 8.06
CA CYS A 109 2.49 -8.18 8.53
C CYS A 109 1.82 -8.11 9.91
N GLY A 110 2.45 -7.44 10.86
CA GLY A 110 1.95 -7.21 12.21
C GLY A 110 2.20 -5.77 12.66
N VAL A 111 1.45 -5.34 13.67
CA VAL A 111 1.64 -4.06 14.36
C VAL A 111 2.07 -4.37 15.78
N CYS A 112 3.19 -3.80 16.22
CA CYS A 112 3.62 -3.88 17.60
C CYS A 112 2.71 -2.97 18.42
N PRO A 113 1.95 -3.52 19.39
CA PRO A 113 0.98 -2.72 20.13
C PRO A 113 1.64 -1.72 21.08
N TRP A 114 2.85 -2.04 21.57
CA TRP A 114 3.55 -1.25 22.58
C TRP A 114 5.07 -1.25 22.34
N PRO A 115 5.77 -0.11 22.47
CA PRO A 115 7.23 -0.04 22.29
C PRO A 115 8.04 -1.00 23.17
N GLU A 116 7.59 -1.29 24.38
CA GLU A 116 8.22 -2.23 25.30
C GLU A 116 8.15 -3.69 24.85
N GLN A 117 7.22 -4.03 23.95
CA GLN A 117 7.02 -5.40 23.45
C GLN A 117 7.74 -5.67 22.13
N VAL A 118 8.48 -4.69 21.59
CA VAL A 118 9.18 -4.83 20.31
C VAL A 118 10.05 -6.08 20.32
N PHE A 119 10.85 -6.28 21.37
CA PHE A 119 11.71 -7.46 21.48
C PHE A 119 10.93 -8.78 21.47
N SER A 120 9.91 -8.93 22.32
CA SER A 120 9.12 -10.17 22.40
C SER A 120 8.37 -10.48 21.09
N GLU A 121 7.87 -9.46 20.42
CA GLU A 121 7.20 -9.60 19.12
C GLU A 121 8.20 -9.98 18.03
N THR A 122 9.38 -9.35 17.98
CA THR A 122 10.46 -9.70 17.04
C THR A 122 10.84 -11.16 17.18
N ILE A 123 11.07 -11.66 18.40
CA ILE A 123 11.40 -13.08 18.64
C ILE A 123 10.26 -13.99 18.20
N THR A 124 9.02 -13.62 18.53
CA THR A 124 7.84 -14.41 18.16
C THR A 124 7.69 -14.55 16.65
N GLN A 125 7.92 -13.46 15.89
CA GLN A 125 7.93 -13.52 14.43
C GLN A 125 9.12 -14.31 13.90
N ALA A 126 10.31 -14.13 14.46
CA ALA A 126 11.53 -14.85 14.06
C ALA A 126 11.39 -16.37 14.22
N CYS A 127 10.80 -16.84 15.34
CA CYS A 127 10.55 -18.26 15.59
C CYS A 127 9.61 -18.92 14.58
N THR A 128 8.88 -18.16 13.76
CA THR A 128 8.04 -18.74 12.70
C THR A 128 8.85 -19.20 11.49
N GLY A 129 10.11 -18.76 11.36
CA GLY A 129 10.95 -19.00 10.18
C GLY A 129 10.44 -18.33 8.90
N ARG A 130 9.45 -17.45 8.99
CA ARG A 130 8.87 -16.73 7.84
C ARG A 130 9.29 -15.27 7.85
N GLU A 131 9.37 -14.70 6.65
CA GLU A 131 9.55 -13.28 6.45
C GLU A 131 8.39 -12.51 7.07
N SER A 132 8.73 -11.57 7.94
CA SER A 132 7.77 -10.83 8.75
C SER A 132 8.10 -9.35 8.74
N LEU A 133 7.07 -8.53 8.74
CA LEU A 133 7.13 -7.08 8.83
C LEU A 133 6.37 -6.66 10.08
N LEU A 134 7.06 -6.01 11.00
CA LEU A 134 6.49 -5.49 12.24
C LEU A 134 6.50 -3.96 12.21
N GLN A 135 5.33 -3.34 12.25
CA GLN A 135 5.19 -1.89 12.35
C GLN A 135 5.35 -1.46 13.81
N LEU A 136 6.29 -0.54 14.09
CA LEU A 136 6.60 -0.10 15.45
C LEU A 136 5.87 1.19 15.84
N THR A 137 5.62 2.08 14.88
CA THR A 137 4.90 3.33 15.11
C THR A 137 3.42 3.15 14.85
N ARG A 138 2.57 3.89 15.57
CA ARG A 138 1.13 3.80 15.33
C ARG A 138 0.75 4.56 14.06
N THR A 139 -0.20 4.01 13.30
CA THR A 139 -0.66 4.66 12.07
C THR A 139 -1.25 6.04 12.34
N GLU A 140 -1.90 6.25 13.48
CA GLU A 140 -2.48 7.55 13.84
C GLU A 140 -1.42 8.63 14.17
N GLU A 141 -0.19 8.24 14.47
CA GLU A 141 0.92 9.17 14.74
C GLU A 141 1.60 9.60 13.43
N CYS A 142 1.58 8.73 12.42
CA CYS A 142 2.26 8.95 11.14
C CYS A 142 1.35 9.59 10.07
N PHE A 143 0.03 9.48 10.20
CA PHE A 143 -0.93 9.95 9.20
C PHE A 143 -2.00 10.84 9.82
N SER A 144 -2.29 11.96 9.16
CA SER A 144 -3.42 12.83 9.51
C SER A 144 -4.78 12.16 9.27
N SER A 145 -5.85 12.76 9.79
CA SER A 145 -7.24 12.34 9.54
C SER A 145 -7.64 12.35 8.05
N THR A 146 -6.90 13.10 7.22
CA THR A 146 -7.09 13.13 5.76
C THR A 146 -6.24 12.10 5.02
N GLY A 147 -5.46 11.29 5.74
CA GLY A 147 -4.60 10.25 5.17
C GLY A 147 -3.27 10.74 4.60
N LYS A 148 -2.95 12.04 4.76
CA LYS A 148 -1.62 12.57 4.45
C LYS A 148 -0.60 12.16 5.50
N MET A 149 0.61 11.79 5.07
CA MET A 149 1.70 11.44 5.96
C MET A 149 2.27 12.70 6.62
N THR A 150 2.38 12.67 7.95
CA THR A 150 2.86 13.77 8.78
C THR A 150 4.14 13.43 9.53
N ALA A 151 4.46 12.14 9.68
CA ALA A 151 5.72 11.65 10.25
C ALA A 151 6.13 10.32 9.61
N PRO A 152 7.41 9.93 9.67
CA PRO A 152 7.87 8.64 9.16
C PRO A 152 7.23 7.46 9.91
N VAL A 153 7.02 6.36 9.21
CA VAL A 153 6.63 5.07 9.80
C VAL A 153 7.88 4.26 10.08
N THR A 154 8.02 3.74 11.30
CA THR A 154 9.12 2.82 11.65
C THR A 154 8.66 1.38 11.52
N LEU A 155 9.40 0.58 10.76
CA LEU A 155 9.16 -0.84 10.54
C LEU A 155 10.39 -1.67 10.91
N GLN A 156 10.18 -2.93 11.27
CA GLN A 156 11.20 -3.96 11.35
C GLN A 156 10.88 -5.07 10.36
N LEU A 157 11.83 -5.36 9.48
CA LEU A 157 11.83 -6.56 8.66
C LEU A 157 12.59 -7.65 9.40
N ILE A 158 12.01 -8.85 9.44
CA ILE A 158 12.54 -10.01 10.15
C ILE A 158 12.53 -11.18 9.17
N PHE A 159 13.70 -11.68 8.82
CA PHE A 159 13.83 -12.76 7.85
C PHE A 159 15.11 -13.58 8.06
N PRO A 160 15.17 -14.83 7.59
CA PRO A 160 16.37 -15.65 7.63
C PRO A 160 17.57 -14.98 6.92
N LEU A 161 18.77 -15.05 7.49
CA LEU A 161 19.97 -14.37 7.00
C LEU A 161 20.40 -14.82 5.59
N ASP A 162 20.08 -16.06 5.22
CA ASP A 162 20.37 -16.64 3.90
C ASP A 162 19.50 -16.06 2.78
N ASN A 163 18.51 -15.25 3.12
CA ASN A 163 17.54 -14.68 2.21
C ASN A 163 17.49 -13.15 2.37
N ASP A 164 18.56 -12.47 1.95
CA ASP A 164 18.59 -11.01 1.89
C ASP A 164 17.52 -10.52 0.90
N ASN A 165 16.38 -10.12 1.45
CA ASN A 165 15.19 -9.83 0.68
C ASN A 165 14.88 -8.33 0.70
N THR A 166 14.91 -7.72 -0.48
CA THR A 166 14.54 -6.30 -0.69
C THR A 166 13.08 -6.12 -1.13
N THR A 167 12.29 -7.20 -1.18
CA THR A 167 10.91 -7.18 -1.72
C THR A 167 10.04 -6.17 -1.01
N ALA A 168 10.17 -6.01 0.31
CA ALA A 168 9.39 -5.05 1.06
C ALA A 168 9.78 -3.61 0.71
N GLU A 169 11.08 -3.31 0.67
CA GLU A 169 11.65 -2.03 0.29
C GLU A 169 11.24 -1.62 -1.13
N ASP A 170 11.31 -2.55 -2.08
CA ASP A 170 10.92 -2.35 -3.47
C ASP A 170 9.42 -2.04 -3.58
N LEU A 171 8.57 -2.76 -2.84
CA LEU A 171 7.13 -2.53 -2.83
C LEU A 171 6.75 -1.17 -2.23
N PHE A 172 7.42 -0.72 -1.16
CA PHE A 172 7.23 0.63 -0.62
C PHE A 172 7.74 1.71 -1.59
N SER A 173 8.88 1.48 -2.23
CA SER A 173 9.44 2.40 -3.22
C SER A 173 8.55 2.53 -4.46
N ASN A 174 7.94 1.43 -4.91
CA ASN A 174 6.95 1.42 -6.00
C ASN A 174 5.71 2.25 -5.67
N GLU A 175 5.29 2.24 -4.39
CA GLU A 175 4.23 3.10 -3.88
C GLU A 175 4.70 4.53 -3.60
N ARG A 176 5.91 4.92 -4.05
CA ARG A 176 6.56 6.25 -3.94
C ARG A 176 6.87 6.69 -2.51
N PHE A 177 7.13 5.75 -1.60
CA PHE A 177 7.74 6.06 -0.31
C PHE A 177 9.26 6.09 -0.44
N GLN A 178 9.87 7.00 0.30
CA GLN A 178 11.31 6.96 0.54
C GLN A 178 11.59 5.97 1.67
N VAL A 179 12.44 5.00 1.38
CA VAL A 179 12.90 3.99 2.34
C VAL A 179 14.28 4.39 2.83
N VAL A 180 14.42 4.54 4.14
CA VAL A 180 15.71 4.82 4.80
C VAL A 180 16.06 3.65 5.70
N HIS A 181 17.24 3.09 5.51
CA HIS A 181 17.73 1.98 6.32
C HIS A 181 18.23 2.49 7.67
N GLY A 182 17.76 1.85 8.73
CA GLY A 182 18.23 2.04 10.09
C GLY A 182 19.29 1.01 10.45
N ARG A 183 19.21 0.48 11.68
CA ARG A 183 20.12 -0.58 12.15
C ARG A 183 19.71 -1.94 11.60
N GLU A 184 20.72 -2.74 11.33
CA GLU A 184 20.60 -4.17 11.05
C GLU A 184 21.25 -4.95 12.18
N ASN A 185 20.54 -5.94 12.71
CA ASN A 185 21.04 -6.82 13.75
C ASN A 185 20.85 -8.27 13.32
N GLN A 186 21.82 -9.11 13.67
CA GLN A 186 21.80 -10.54 13.41
C GLN A 186 21.61 -11.29 14.73
N TYR A 187 20.74 -12.28 14.74
CA TYR A 187 20.44 -13.08 15.92
C TYR A 187 20.36 -14.56 15.56
N GLY A 188 21.06 -15.40 16.31
CA GLY A 188 20.83 -16.84 16.32
C GLY A 188 19.60 -17.18 17.15
N ILE A 189 18.48 -17.50 16.51
CA ILE A 189 17.20 -17.83 17.17
C ILE A 189 16.77 -19.22 16.72
N ALA A 190 16.51 -20.12 17.67
CA ALA A 190 16.03 -21.48 17.40
C ALA A 190 16.91 -22.27 16.39
N GLY A 191 18.22 -22.02 16.36
CA GLY A 191 19.16 -22.67 15.44
C GLY A 191 19.18 -22.10 14.02
N THR A 192 18.51 -20.96 13.78
CA THR A 192 18.55 -20.22 12.51
C THR A 192 19.10 -18.82 12.75
N GLU A 193 19.97 -18.37 11.85
CA GLU A 193 20.42 -16.98 11.83
C GLU A 193 19.34 -16.10 11.21
N ILE A 194 18.86 -15.12 11.96
CA ILE A 194 17.79 -14.20 11.58
C ILE A 194 18.40 -12.80 11.46
N LEU A 195 18.10 -12.13 10.35
CA LEU A 195 18.37 -10.71 10.17
C LEU A 195 17.15 -9.90 10.57
N VAL A 196 17.37 -8.88 11.40
CA VAL A 196 16.37 -7.87 11.77
C VAL A 196 16.85 -6.53 11.25
N ARG A 197 16.15 -6.00 10.25
CA ARG A 197 16.45 -4.72 9.60
C ARG A 197 15.40 -3.70 9.98
N THR A 198 15.83 -2.56 10.52
CA THR A 198 14.92 -1.43 10.79
C THR A 198 14.82 -0.54 9.55
N LEU A 199 13.61 -0.16 9.19
CA LEU A 199 13.32 0.75 8.09
C LEU A 199 12.51 1.95 8.59
N PHE A 200 12.83 3.12 8.03
CA PHE A 200 12.03 4.32 8.18
C PHE A 200 11.42 4.66 6.82
N LEU A 201 10.08 4.69 6.77
CA LEU A 201 9.33 5.02 5.57
C LEU A 201 8.78 6.43 5.69
N GLY A 202 9.03 7.25 4.67
CA GLY A 202 8.50 8.61 4.65
C GLY A 202 8.31 9.13 3.25
N LEU A 203 8.03 10.43 3.15
CA LEU A 203 7.98 11.14 1.87
C LEU A 203 9.12 12.16 1.82
N PRO A 204 9.65 12.48 0.62
CA PRO A 204 10.67 13.52 0.45
C PRO A 204 10.22 14.90 0.93
N SER A 205 8.91 15.12 1.08
CA SER A 205 8.32 16.37 1.56
C SER A 205 8.31 16.49 3.10
N LEU A 206 8.66 15.44 3.84
CA LEU A 206 8.72 15.50 5.29
C LEU A 206 9.94 16.32 5.76
N PRO A 207 9.80 17.19 6.78
CA PRO A 207 10.92 17.91 7.37
C PRO A 207 12.03 16.98 7.84
N GLU A 208 13.29 17.35 7.58
CA GLU A 208 14.48 16.56 7.96
C GLU A 208 14.55 16.26 9.47
N GLU A 209 14.04 17.17 10.29
CA GLU A 209 13.94 17.05 11.74
C GLU A 209 13.13 15.82 12.19
N LEU A 210 12.08 15.46 11.44
CA LEU A 210 11.24 14.30 11.74
C LEU A 210 11.95 12.99 11.41
N TRP A 211 12.89 13.00 10.47
CA TRP A 211 13.74 11.85 10.18
C TRP A 211 14.83 11.68 11.26
N ALA A 212 15.36 12.78 11.80
CA ALA A 212 16.43 12.77 12.79
C ALA A 212 16.01 12.23 14.18
N LEU A 213 14.73 12.39 14.57
CA LEU A 213 14.18 11.84 15.80
C LEU A 213 14.21 10.30 15.82
N HIS A 214 14.08 9.68 14.64
CA HIS A 214 14.10 8.23 14.49
C HIS A 214 15.51 7.65 14.28
N GLN A 215 16.49 8.50 13.94
CA GLN A 215 17.92 8.16 13.93
C GLN A 215 18.61 8.40 15.28
N SER A 216 17.94 9.11 16.20
CA SER A 216 18.51 9.47 17.50
C SER A 216 18.59 8.27 18.46
N PRO A 217 19.63 8.20 19.30
CA PRO A 217 19.86 7.06 20.19
C PRO A 217 18.79 6.82 21.28
N LEU A 218 17.78 7.68 21.40
CA LEU A 218 16.79 7.60 22.49
C LEU A 218 15.67 6.57 22.26
N MET A 219 15.42 6.14 21.01
CA MET A 219 14.78 4.84 20.74
C MET A 219 15.79 3.69 20.66
N SER A 220 17.07 3.98 20.89
CA SER A 220 18.19 3.06 20.73
C SER A 220 18.70 2.46 22.04
N ASP A 221 18.00 2.74 23.14
CA ASP A 221 18.20 2.11 24.44
C ASP A 221 17.52 0.74 24.57
N PHE A 222 17.05 0.15 23.46
CA PHE A 222 17.12 -1.31 23.34
C PHE A 222 18.57 -1.73 23.06
N ARG A 223 19.47 -1.38 23.99
CA ARG A 223 20.60 -2.24 24.25
C ARG A 223 19.96 -3.56 24.64
N MET A 224 20.09 -4.55 23.75
CA MET A 224 20.20 -5.93 24.19
C MET A 224 21.29 -5.90 25.26
N SER A 225 20.88 -5.81 26.52
CA SER A 225 21.78 -6.03 27.64
C SER A 225 22.53 -7.30 27.28
N GLU A 226 23.84 -7.26 27.31
CA GLU A 226 24.70 -8.45 27.33
C GLU A 226 24.46 -9.26 28.61
N GLU A 227 23.22 -9.42 29.05
CA GLU A 227 22.80 -10.41 30.01
C GLU A 227 22.45 -11.66 29.23
N LYS A 228 23.51 -12.42 28.96
CA LYS A 228 23.51 -13.88 28.96
C LYS A 228 22.20 -14.49 28.43
N ALA A 229 22.11 -14.62 27.12
CA ALA A 229 21.39 -15.76 26.54
C ALA A 229 22.20 -17.04 26.82
N SER A 230 22.27 -17.39 28.11
CA SER A 230 22.58 -18.72 28.62
C SER A 230 21.36 -19.13 29.41
N VAL A 231 20.41 -19.76 28.73
CA VAL A 231 19.39 -20.62 29.32
C VAL A 231 19.43 -21.87 28.44
N ILE A 232 20.42 -22.74 28.66
CA ILE A 232 20.40 -23.90 29.58
C ILE A 232 19.44 -24.99 29.10
N HIS A 233 20.11 -26.04 28.59
CA HIS A 233 19.77 -27.45 28.32
C HIS A 233 18.77 -27.80 27.21
#